data_AF-A0A074LMG0-F1
#
_entry.id   AF-A0A074LMG0-F1
#
_cell.length_a   1.000
_cell.length_b   1.000
_cell.length_c   1.000
_cell.angle_alpha   90.00
_cell.angle_beta   90.00
_cell.angle_gamma   90.00
#
_symmetry.space_group_name_H-M   'P 1'
#
loop_
_entity.id
_entity.type
_entity.pdbx_description
1 polymer ?
#
loop_
_entity_poly.entity_id
_entity_poly.type
_entity_poly.pdbx_seq_one_letter_code
_entity_poly.pdbx_strand_id
1 'polypeptide(L)'
;MWKAWKSLLSTLQQSIDITTAVLLLTGQLTVRSIIFSIGSEFRLSVTGPILGGPRAVPVVQSPGIAFGIDATDVFLALLLILEQIQVIGLFIQTGRLSLLIGGPVFGSRRIVPNVPGQKN
;
A
#
# COMPACT_ATOMS: atom_id res chain seq x y z
N MET A 1 -14.58 24.52 11.01
CA MET A 1 -15.16 23.45 10.16
C MET A 1 -14.08 22.64 9.43
N TRP A 2 -13.18 23.24 8.65
CA TRP A 2 -12.17 22.49 7.86
C TRP A 2 -11.13 21.67 8.65
N LYS A 3 -10.80 22.06 9.89
CA LYS A 3 -9.92 21.27 10.76
C LYS A 3 -10.51 19.89 11.09
N ALA A 4 -11.82 19.82 11.34
CA ALA A 4 -12.51 18.56 11.65
C ALA A 4 -12.50 17.63 10.43
N TRP A 5 -12.75 18.16 9.24
CA TRP A 5 -12.66 17.41 7.97
C TRP A 5 -11.27 16.87 7.72
N LYS A 6 -10.22 17.68 7.94
CA LYS A 6 -8.85 17.23 7.80
C LYS A 6 -8.53 16.07 8.74
N SER A 7 -8.93 16.19 10.02
CA SER A 7 -8.75 15.13 11.01
C SER A 7 -9.46 13.84 10.60
N LEU A 8 -10.71 13.94 10.15
CA LEU A 8 -11.48 12.80 9.68
C LEU A 8 -10.78 12.09 8.51
N LEU A 9 -10.35 12.85 7.50
CA LEU A 9 -9.66 12.30 6.34
C LEU A 9 -8.31 11.66 6.70
N SER A 10 -7.55 12.24 7.63
CA SER A 10 -6.31 11.63 8.11
C SER A 10 -6.58 10.33 8.87
N THR A 11 -7.63 10.27 9.70
CA THR A 11 -7.99 9.06 10.43
C THR A 11 -8.48 7.96 9.49
N LEU A 12 -9.25 8.32 8.45
CA LEU A 12 -9.67 7.38 7.41
C LEU A 12 -8.47 6.83 6.65
N GLN A 13 -7.53 7.68 6.23
CA GLN A 13 -6.30 7.25 5.56
C GLN A 13 -5.50 6.30 6.45
N GLN A 14 -5.28 6.65 7.72
CA GLN A 14 -4.56 5.80 8.67
C GLN A 14 -5.28 4.46 8.89
N SER A 15 -6.62 4.46 8.92
CA SER A 15 -7.41 3.23 9.04
C SER A 15 -7.22 2.33 7.82
N ILE A 16 -7.16 2.90 6.61
CA ILE A 16 -6.86 2.18 5.37
C ILE A 16 -5.44 1.59 5.42
N ASP A 17 -4.46 2.36 5.87
CA ASP A 17 -3.07 1.92 5.97
C ASP A 17 -2.92 0.75 6.95
N ILE A 18 -3.52 0.85 8.14
CA ILE A 18 -3.53 -0.20 9.16
C ILE A 18 -4.26 -1.45 8.65
N THR A 19 -5.43 -1.28 8.04
CA THR A 19 -6.19 -2.40 7.48
C THR A 19 -5.38 -3.12 6.40
N THR A 20 -4.71 -2.36 5.53
CA THR A 20 -3.82 -2.91 4.49
C THR A 20 -2.65 -3.67 5.11
N ALA A 21 -2.05 -3.15 6.19
CA ALA A 21 -0.99 -3.85 6.92
C ALA A 21 -1.47 -5.19 7.49
N VAL A 22 -2.65 -5.24 8.12
CA VAL A 22 -3.25 -6.48 8.62
C VAL A 22 -3.50 -7.48 7.48
N LEU A 23 -3.99 -7.01 6.33
CA LEU A 23 -4.22 -7.85 5.17
C LEU A 23 -2.93 -8.40 4.56
N LEU A 24 -1.83 -7.65 4.60
CA LEU A 24 -0.49 -8.14 4.22
C LEU A 24 0.00 -9.23 5.18
N LEU A 25 -0.10 -9.00 6.50
CA LEU A 25 0.34 -9.96 7.52
C LEU A 25 -0.46 -11.28 7.50
N THR A 26 -1.71 -11.22 7.05
CA THR A 26 -2.58 -12.40 6.90
C THR A 26 -2.49 -13.07 5.53
N GLY A 27 -1.65 -12.54 4.62
CA GLY A 27 -1.50 -13.04 3.25
C GLY A 27 -2.73 -12.82 2.35
N GLN A 28 -3.68 -11.97 2.78
CA GLN A 28 -4.84 -11.56 2.00
C GLN A 28 -4.48 -10.53 0.93
N LEU A 29 -3.38 -9.81 1.15
CA LEU A 29 -2.70 -9.01 0.15
C LEU A 29 -1.24 -9.44 0.09
N THR A 30 -0.64 -9.33 -1.09
CA THR A 30 0.76 -9.62 -1.36
C THR A 30 1.29 -8.65 -2.40
N VAL A 31 2.59 -8.35 -2.35
CA VAL A 31 3.23 -7.56 -3.41
C VAL A 31 3.19 -8.30 -4.74
N ARG A 32 2.69 -7.64 -5.78
CA ARG A 32 2.60 -8.22 -7.12
C ARG A 32 3.48 -7.54 -8.16
N SER A 33 3.61 -6.22 -8.09
CA SER A 33 4.43 -5.49 -9.06
C SER A 33 4.94 -4.18 -8.49
N ILE A 34 6.10 -3.77 -8.99
CA ILE A 34 6.66 -2.43 -8.77
C ILE A 34 6.29 -1.57 -9.98
N ILE A 35 5.79 -0.37 -9.74
CA ILE A 35 5.46 0.61 -10.77
C ILE A 35 6.42 1.78 -10.61
N PHE A 36 7.16 2.07 -11.67
CA PHE A 36 8.07 3.21 -11.72
C PHE A 36 7.36 4.44 -12.26
N SER A 37 7.55 5.57 -11.60
CA SER A 37 7.07 6.88 -12.07
C SER A 37 8.21 7.70 -12.66
N ILE A 38 7.89 8.59 -13.58
CA ILE A 38 8.83 9.53 -14.20
C ILE A 38 9.14 10.61 -13.16
N GLY A 39 10.08 10.33 -12.26
CA GLY A 39 10.44 11.24 -11.18
C GLY A 39 11.23 10.62 -10.03
N SER A 40 11.95 9.51 -10.27
CA SER A 40 12.67 8.72 -9.24
C SER A 40 11.79 8.12 -8.13
N GLU A 41 10.47 8.15 -8.30
CA GLU A 41 9.53 7.52 -7.39
C GLU A 41 9.16 6.12 -7.88
N PHE A 42 9.05 5.17 -6.96
CA PHE A 42 8.41 3.89 -7.26
C PHE A 42 7.24 3.64 -6.31
N ARG A 43 6.31 2.83 -6.78
CA ARG A 43 5.07 2.48 -6.08
C ARG A 43 4.93 0.99 -6.11
N LEU A 44 4.42 0.43 -5.03
CA LEU A 44 4.17 -1.01 -4.95
C LEU A 44 2.70 -1.25 -5.19
N SER A 45 2.39 -2.19 -6.07
CA SER A 45 1.03 -2.67 -6.29
C SER A 45 0.84 -3.95 -5.49
N VAL A 46 -0.07 -3.90 -4.52
CA VAL A 46 -0.45 -5.05 -3.71
C VAL A 46 -1.84 -5.54 -4.12
N THR A 47 -1.99 -6.85 -4.24
CA THR A 47 -3.28 -7.50 -4.54
C THR A 47 -3.31 -8.87 -3.87
N GLY A 48 -4.46 -9.51 -3.85
CA GLY A 48 -4.62 -10.83 -3.27
C GLY A 48 -6.08 -11.25 -3.23
N PRO A 49 -6.39 -12.35 -2.51
CA PRO A 49 -7.69 -13.02 -2.56
C PRO A 49 -8.88 -12.07 -2.35
N ILE A 50 -8.77 -11.15 -1.39
CA ILE A 50 -9.86 -10.21 -1.07
C ILE A 50 -10.14 -9.19 -2.18
N LEU A 51 -9.17 -8.94 -3.07
CA LEU A 51 -9.28 -8.02 -4.21
C LEU A 51 -9.47 -8.75 -5.55
N GLY A 52 -9.77 -10.05 -5.51
CA GLY A 52 -9.96 -10.89 -6.70
C GLY A 52 -8.68 -11.35 -7.38
N GLY A 53 -7.51 -11.13 -6.75
CA GLY A 53 -6.23 -11.63 -7.22
C GLY A 53 -5.81 -12.93 -6.53
N PRO A 54 -4.96 -13.77 -7.14
CA PRO A 54 -4.31 -14.85 -6.40
C PRO A 54 -3.28 -14.29 -5.41
N ARG A 55 -3.01 -15.02 -4.33
CA ARG A 55 -1.83 -14.77 -3.48
C ARG A 55 -0.55 -14.98 -4.31
N ALA A 56 0.46 -14.15 -4.11
CA ALA A 56 1.79 -14.39 -4.69
C ALA A 56 2.39 -15.68 -4.12
N VAL A 57 2.67 -16.63 -5.01
CA VAL A 57 3.30 -17.91 -4.68
C VAL A 57 4.46 -18.10 -5.67
N PRO A 58 5.63 -18.57 -5.22
CA PRO A 58 6.76 -18.74 -6.12
C PRO A 58 6.48 -19.80 -7.18
N VAL A 59 6.85 -19.50 -8.43
CA VAL A 59 6.68 -20.43 -9.57
C VAL A 59 7.51 -21.70 -9.39
N VAL A 60 8.73 -21.54 -8.87
CA VAL A 60 9.58 -22.64 -8.42
C VAL A 60 9.34 -22.81 -6.92
N GLN A 61 8.98 -24.01 -6.48
CA GLN A 61 8.73 -24.33 -5.06
C GLN A 61 10.04 -24.34 -4.26
N SER A 62 10.64 -23.16 -4.11
CA SER A 62 11.80 -22.91 -3.29
C SER A 62 11.34 -22.26 -1.97
N PRO A 63 11.60 -22.90 -0.81
CA PRO A 63 11.28 -22.32 0.50
C PRO A 63 11.87 -20.92 0.69
N GLY A 64 13.06 -20.66 0.11
CA GLY A 64 13.72 -19.36 0.20
C GLY A 64 12.96 -18.24 -0.53
N ILE A 65 12.34 -18.53 -1.67
CA ILE A 65 11.57 -17.53 -2.42
C ILE A 65 10.24 -17.25 -1.72
N ALA A 66 9.57 -18.30 -1.21
CA ALA A 66 8.36 -18.13 -0.40
C ALA A 66 8.62 -17.24 0.83
N PHE A 67 9.70 -17.53 1.56
CA PHE A 67 10.14 -16.71 2.69
C PHE A 67 10.41 -15.25 2.28
N GLY A 68 11.05 -15.02 1.13
CA GLY A 68 11.31 -13.67 0.63
C GLY A 68 10.04 -12.87 0.34
N ILE A 69 9.01 -13.51 -0.21
CA ILE A 69 7.69 -12.88 -0.45
C ILE A 69 7.05 -12.52 0.90
N ASP A 70 6.95 -13.48 1.82
CA ASP A 70 6.33 -13.26 3.13
C ASP A 70 7.10 -12.21 3.95
N ALA A 71 8.43 -12.21 3.91
CA ALA A 71 9.26 -11.20 4.56
C ALA A 71 9.04 -9.80 3.97
N THR A 72 8.82 -9.70 2.66
CA THR A 72 8.49 -8.43 1.99
C THR A 72 7.13 -7.92 2.45
N ASP A 73 6.12 -8.80 2.51
CA ASP A 73 4.78 -8.43 2.97
C ASP A 73 4.79 -7.95 4.43
N VAL A 74 5.53 -8.64 5.31
CA VAL A 74 5.73 -8.23 6.70
C VAL A 74 6.47 -6.89 6.78
N PHE A 75 7.53 -6.69 6.00
CA PHE A 75 8.28 -5.44 5.98
C PHE A 75 7.41 -4.25 5.56
N LEU A 76 6.57 -4.42 4.53
CA LEU A 76 5.65 -3.37 4.10
C LEU A 76 4.56 -3.09 5.13
N ALA A 77 4.02 -4.13 5.77
CA ALA A 77 3.07 -3.95 6.86
C ALA A 77 3.66 -3.10 8.01
N LEU A 78 4.91 -3.35 8.38
CA LEU A 78 5.60 -2.55 9.39
C LEU A 78 5.77 -1.09 8.94
N LEU A 79 6.17 -0.85 7.69
CA LEU A 79 6.30 0.51 7.17
C LEU A 79 4.97 1.27 7.12
N LEU A 80 3.85 0.59 6.83
CA LEU A 80 2.50 1.17 6.89
C LEU A 80 2.13 1.56 8.33
N ILE A 81 2.37 0.66 9.30
CA ILE A 81 2.09 0.90 10.72
C ILE A 81 2.93 2.04 11.27
N LEU A 82 4.19 2.16 10.84
CA LEU A 82 5.11 3.24 11.23
C LEU A 82 4.90 4.54 10.45
N GLU A 83 3.85 4.61 9.62
CA GLU A 83 3.50 5.76 8.76
C GLU A 83 4.64 6.21 7.82
N GLN A 84 5.56 5.31 7.49
CA GLN A 84 6.68 5.56 6.57
C GLN A 84 6.26 5.44 5.11
N ILE A 85 5.20 4.67 4.85
CA ILE A 85 4.51 4.54 3.57
C ILE A 85 3.00 4.57 3.83
N GLN A 86 2.22 4.77 2.78
CA GLN A 86 0.76 4.91 2.84
C GLN A 86 0.13 4.30 1.58
N VAL A 87 -1.15 3.94 1.66
CA VAL A 87 -1.96 3.60 0.50
C VAL A 87 -2.28 4.89 -0.26
N ILE A 88 -1.72 5.03 -1.45
CA ILE A 88 -1.84 6.23 -2.28
C ILE A 88 -3.01 6.15 -3.28
N GLY A 89 -3.61 4.97 -3.47
CA GLY A 89 -4.77 4.83 -4.32
C GLY A 89 -5.15 3.39 -4.65
N LEU A 90 -6.19 3.28 -5.47
CA LEU A 90 -6.71 2.05 -6.03
C LEU A 90 -6.40 2.00 -7.52
N PHE A 91 -5.93 0.85 -7.98
CA PHE A 91 -5.74 0.56 -9.39
C PHE A 91 -6.73 -0.52 -9.81
N ILE A 92 -7.57 -0.19 -10.79
CA ILE A 92 -8.63 -1.07 -11.27
C ILE A 92 -8.16 -1.73 -12.56
N GLN A 93 -8.17 -3.06 -12.58
CA GLN A 93 -7.88 -3.86 -13.76
C GLN A 93 -9.08 -4.74 -14.08
N THR A 94 -9.18 -5.22 -15.32
CA THR A 94 -10.21 -6.20 -15.68
C THR A 94 -10.06 -7.45 -14.83
N GLY A 95 -11.05 -7.71 -13.96
CA GLY A 95 -11.12 -8.90 -13.10
C GLY A 95 -10.37 -8.83 -11.77
N ARG A 96 -9.72 -7.71 -11.41
CA ARG A 96 -9.06 -7.56 -10.10
C ARG A 96 -8.81 -6.11 -9.72
N LEU A 97 -8.67 -5.89 -8.42
CA LEU A 97 -8.25 -4.62 -7.84
C LEU A 97 -6.85 -4.75 -7.25
N SER A 98 -6.10 -3.66 -7.24
CA SER A 98 -4.86 -3.58 -6.48
C SER A 98 -4.74 -2.24 -5.77
N LEU A 99 -4.13 -2.26 -4.59
CA LEU A 99 -3.81 -1.04 -3.86
C LEU A 99 -2.41 -0.60 -4.27
N LEU A 100 -2.27 0.70 -4.47
CA LEU A 100 -0.98 1.33 -4.69
C LEU A 100 -0.46 1.82 -3.35
N ILE A 101 0.76 1.43 -3.01
CA ILE A 101 1.47 1.86 -1.82
C ILE A 101 2.63 2.75 -2.26
N GLY A 102 2.76 3.91 -1.61
CA GLY A 102 3.77 4.93 -1.88
C GLY A 102 4.20 5.62 -0.59
N GLY A 103 5.25 6.42 -0.64
CA GLY A 103 5.66 7.24 0.50
C GLY A 103 7.11 7.70 0.41
N PRO A 104 7.61 8.39 1.46
CA PRO A 104 8.97 8.90 1.54
C PRO A 104 10.06 7.84 1.29
N VAL A 105 9.86 6.62 1.80
CA VAL A 105 10.80 5.50 1.59
C VAL A 105 10.98 5.16 0.11
N PHE A 106 9.97 5.45 -0.72
CA PHE A 106 9.97 5.16 -2.15
C PHE A 106 10.16 6.42 -3.02
N GLY A 107 10.66 7.52 -2.43
CA GLY A 107 11.00 8.76 -3.12
C GLY A 107 9.84 9.75 -3.27
N SER A 108 8.61 9.36 -2.93
CA SER A 108 7.43 10.22 -3.05
C SER A 108 7.12 10.97 -1.75
N ARG A 109 6.50 12.15 -1.83
CA ARG A 109 6.06 12.87 -0.63
C ARG A 109 4.89 12.17 0.05
N ARG A 110 4.78 12.31 1.38
CA ARG A 110 3.59 11.90 2.13
C ARG A 110 2.37 12.66 1.62
N ILE A 111 1.25 11.95 1.43
CA ILE A 111 0.01 12.55 0.96
C ILE A 111 -0.71 13.06 2.19
N VAL A 112 -1.08 14.33 2.15
CA VAL A 112 -1.87 14.97 3.20
C VAL A 112 -3.23 15.36 2.64
N PRO A 113 -4.31 15.27 3.43
CA PRO A 113 -5.64 15.67 2.97
C PRO A 113 -5.63 17.13 2.51
N ASN A 114 -6.01 17.35 1.25
CA ASN A 114 -6.18 18.68 0.69
C ASN A 114 -7.59 19.19 1.02
N VAL A 115 -7.67 20.18 1.92
CA VAL A 115 -8.95 20.80 2.31
C VAL A 115 -9.01 22.25 1.81
N PRO A 116 -10.18 22.73 1.33
CA PRO A 116 -10.32 24.09 0.83
C PRO A 116 -9.84 25.14 1.84
N GLY A 117 -8.96 26.05 1.40
CA GLY A 117 -8.41 27.12 2.23
C GLY A 117 -7.05 26.84 2.89
N GLN A 118 -6.42 25.67 2.65
CA GLN A 118 -5.00 25.48 2.91
C GLN A 118 -4.18 25.75 1.65
N LYS A 119 -3.15 26.61 1.74
CA LYS A 119 -2.04 26.58 0.79
C LYS A 119 -1.10 25.43 1.17
N ASN A 120 -0.70 24.65 0.17
CA ASN A 120 0.29 23.57 0.29
C ASN A 120 1.67 24.10 0.70
#